data_AF-A0A2N2WAP1-F1
#
_entry.id   AF-A0A2N2WAP1-F1
#
_cell.length_a   1.000
_cell.length_b   1.000
_cell.length_c   1.000
_cell.angle_alpha   90.00
_cell.angle_beta   90.00
_cell.angle_gamma   90.00
#
_symmetry.space_group_name_H-M   'P 1'
#
loop_
_entity.id
_entity.type
_entity.pdbx_description
1 polymer ?
#
loop_
_entity_poly.entity_id
_entity_poly.type
_entity_poly.pdbx_seq_one_letter_code
_entity_poly.pdbx_strand_id
1 'polypeptide(L)'
;MSCGSKSNSNGANRALHVTQDHKWGRKIEVFAYSPERRTIAVNMNETIISKFILNTHFRENTFFLSYDMVDRTEFDTLLYSFENLEWLELLNLNSENLKIDYRKFPLISQIDFTNMNCHNAFSDIFTCETITSVSFKECNIDTIGKGILGFTNLEYFTYSGNADVEYDFLFSDFLQIRSIGFDYLATEVPKGVCSCNHLAVLMLTLSPIAVYPSCLDSMEVDYFHVSQPISSYFTMNLRNEKDLENGRVVRGKFVYFLPLLKR
;
A
#
# COMPACT_ATOMS: atom_id res chain seq x y z
N MET A 1 56.53 36.75 -2.90
CA MET A 1 55.21 36.74 -3.53
C MET A 1 54.57 35.39 -3.26
N SER A 2 53.38 35.43 -2.67
CA SER A 2 52.72 34.35 -1.94
C SER A 2 52.15 33.26 -2.85
N CYS A 3 52.26 32.01 -2.39
CA CYS A 3 51.37 30.90 -2.75
C CYS A 3 49.90 31.27 -2.54
N GLY A 4 49.03 30.75 -3.40
CA GLY A 4 47.59 30.86 -3.28
C GLY A 4 46.90 29.74 -4.06
N SER A 5 46.86 28.54 -3.49
CA SER A 5 45.95 27.47 -3.89
C SER A 5 44.55 27.80 -3.39
N LYS A 6 43.58 27.93 -4.30
CA LYS A 6 42.15 27.89 -3.99
C LYS A 6 41.52 26.72 -4.72
N SER A 7 41.38 25.61 -4.01
CA SER A 7 40.47 24.52 -4.35
C SER A 7 39.04 24.98 -4.03
N ASN A 8 38.29 25.41 -5.05
CA ASN A 8 36.85 25.54 -4.92
C ASN A 8 36.21 24.20 -5.25
N SER A 9 36.01 23.38 -4.22
CA SER A 9 35.07 22.26 -4.23
C SER A 9 33.65 22.82 -4.15
N ASN A 10 33.13 23.30 -5.27
CA ASN A 10 31.69 23.49 -5.42
C ASN A 10 31.07 22.11 -5.64
N GLY A 11 30.71 21.45 -4.54
CA GLY A 11 29.80 20.31 -4.53
C GLY A 11 28.47 20.74 -5.12
N ALA A 12 28.35 20.58 -6.44
CA ALA A 12 27.11 20.82 -7.15
C ALA A 12 26.11 19.76 -6.72
N ASN A 13 25.24 20.11 -5.77
CA ASN A 13 23.98 19.42 -5.52
C ASN A 13 23.12 19.53 -6.78
N ARG A 14 23.37 18.64 -7.75
CA ARG A 14 22.48 18.42 -8.88
C ARG A 14 21.28 17.62 -8.35
N ALA A 15 20.25 18.33 -7.92
CA ALA A 15 18.92 17.74 -7.91
C ALA A 15 18.63 17.27 -9.34
N LEU A 16 18.46 15.96 -9.52
CA LEU A 16 18.14 15.36 -10.81
C LEU A 16 16.69 15.74 -11.14
N HIS A 17 16.49 16.93 -11.73
CA HIS A 17 15.18 17.36 -12.18
C HIS A 17 14.90 16.66 -13.52
N VAL A 18 14.22 15.51 -13.46
CA VAL A 18 13.75 14.81 -14.66
C VAL A 18 12.41 15.43 -15.04
N THR A 19 12.42 16.31 -16.03
CA THR A 19 11.20 16.89 -16.61
C THR A 19 10.42 15.81 -17.36
N GLN A 20 9.13 15.67 -17.01
CA GLN A 20 8.18 14.78 -17.69
C GLN A 20 8.09 15.17 -19.17
N ASP A 21 8.49 14.26 -20.05
CA ASP A 21 8.17 14.32 -21.48
C ASP A 21 7.06 13.29 -21.76
N HIS A 22 6.05 13.60 -22.55
CA HIS A 22 4.90 12.71 -22.77
C HIS A 22 5.20 11.50 -23.67
N LYS A 23 6.47 11.17 -23.88
CA LYS A 23 6.95 10.06 -24.72
C LYS A 23 7.79 9.02 -23.97
N TRP A 24 7.96 9.14 -22.65
CA TRP A 24 8.59 8.10 -21.86
C TRP A 24 7.63 6.91 -21.75
N GLY A 25 7.91 5.84 -22.49
CA GLY A 25 7.27 4.56 -22.26
C GLY A 25 7.61 4.05 -20.86
N ARG A 26 6.59 3.52 -20.17
CA ARG A 26 6.63 2.88 -18.84
C ARG A 26 7.03 3.80 -17.68
N LYS A 27 6.33 3.67 -16.56
CA LYS A 27 6.53 4.49 -15.37
C LYS A 27 7.00 3.62 -14.21
N ILE A 28 8.25 3.77 -13.82
CA ILE A 28 8.74 3.27 -12.54
C ILE A 28 9.15 4.48 -11.75
N GLU A 29 8.52 4.70 -10.61
CA GLU A 29 8.89 5.77 -9.70
C GLU A 29 9.67 5.17 -8.53
N VAL A 30 10.94 5.52 -8.44
CA VAL A 30 11.76 5.15 -7.28
C VAL A 30 11.97 6.36 -6.42
N PHE A 31 11.87 6.12 -5.11
CA PHE A 31 12.12 7.10 -4.06
C PHE A 31 13.29 6.58 -3.21
N ALA A 32 14.36 7.37 -3.18
CA ALA A 32 15.58 7.06 -2.45
C ALA A 32 15.88 8.14 -1.40
N TYR A 33 16.48 7.73 -0.28
CA TYR A 33 17.04 8.64 0.69
C TYR A 33 18.28 9.31 0.12
N SER A 34 18.25 10.63 -0.02
CA SER A 34 19.50 11.38 -0.17
C SER A 34 20.17 11.56 1.22
N PRO A 35 21.47 11.88 1.27
CA PRO A 35 22.13 12.30 2.51
C PRO A 35 21.43 13.46 3.23
N GLU A 36 20.60 14.24 2.50
CA GLU A 36 19.78 15.34 3.01
C GLU A 36 18.34 14.92 3.36
N ARG A 37 18.02 13.61 3.35
CA ARG A 37 16.68 13.03 3.52
C ARG A 37 15.63 13.60 2.56
N ARG A 38 16.05 14.00 1.37
CA ARG A 38 15.12 14.41 0.31
C ARG A 38 14.72 13.19 -0.49
N THR A 39 13.42 13.07 -0.73
CA THR A 39 12.89 12.03 -1.62
C THR A 39 12.96 12.51 -3.06
N ILE A 40 13.61 11.73 -3.91
CA ILE A 40 13.72 11.99 -5.35
C ILE A 40 12.86 10.95 -6.05
N ALA A 41 11.83 11.39 -6.77
CA ALA A 41 11.08 10.52 -7.67
C ALA A 41 11.78 10.49 -9.04
N VAL A 42 12.19 9.30 -9.48
CA VAL A 42 12.80 9.10 -10.81
C VAL A 42 11.90 8.22 -11.63
N ASN A 43 11.42 8.71 -12.79
CA ASN A 43 10.72 7.90 -13.78
C ASN A 43 11.73 7.11 -14.62
N MET A 44 11.66 5.77 -14.60
CA MET A 44 12.62 4.92 -15.29
C MET A 44 11.95 3.98 -16.32
N ASN A 45 12.63 3.79 -17.46
CA ASN A 45 12.39 2.68 -18.38
C ASN A 45 13.44 1.55 -18.15
N GLU A 46 13.28 0.39 -18.77
CA GLU A 46 14.18 -0.78 -18.58
C GLU A 46 15.68 -0.46 -18.75
N THR A 47 16.01 0.34 -19.78
CA THR A 47 17.40 0.75 -20.04
C THR A 47 17.96 1.63 -18.93
N ILE A 48 17.12 2.44 -18.29
CA ILE A 48 17.51 3.26 -17.16
C ILE A 48 17.62 2.43 -15.88
N ILE A 49 16.64 1.55 -15.60
CA ILE A 49 16.67 0.64 -14.44
C ILE A 49 18.00 -0.11 -14.39
N SER A 50 18.40 -0.75 -15.49
CA SER A 50 19.65 -1.53 -15.53
C SER A 50 20.89 -0.69 -15.18
N LYS A 51 20.93 0.59 -15.55
CA LYS A 51 22.01 1.51 -15.16
C LYS A 51 21.94 1.93 -13.70
N PHE A 52 20.73 2.15 -13.18
CA PHE A 52 20.51 2.54 -11.79
C PHE A 52 20.82 1.40 -10.82
N ILE A 53 20.51 0.17 -11.18
CA ILE A 53 20.83 -1.03 -10.40
C ILE A 53 22.35 -1.25 -10.27
N LEU A 54 23.12 -0.85 -11.30
CA LEU A 54 24.59 -0.89 -11.26
C LEU A 54 25.18 0.23 -10.37
N ASN A 55 24.38 1.23 -9.98
CA ASN A 55 24.79 2.27 -9.06
C ASN A 55 24.48 1.84 -7.61
N THR A 56 25.51 1.45 -6.88
CA THR A 56 25.39 0.95 -5.50
C THR A 56 24.71 1.96 -4.57
N HIS A 57 25.05 3.25 -4.69
CA HIS A 57 24.44 4.29 -3.87
C HIS A 57 22.91 4.34 -4.06
N PHE A 58 22.44 4.27 -5.30
CA PHE A 58 20.99 4.29 -5.55
C PHE A 58 20.30 3.02 -5.05
N ARG A 59 20.90 1.87 -5.35
CA ARG A 59 20.40 0.55 -4.94
C ARG A 59 20.24 0.44 -3.43
N GLU A 60 21.23 0.90 -2.68
CA GLU A 60 21.28 0.85 -1.22
C GLU A 60 20.45 1.95 -0.55
N ASN A 61 20.04 3.01 -1.25
CA ASN A 61 19.25 4.09 -0.64
C ASN A 61 17.79 4.09 -1.09
N THR A 62 17.39 3.17 -1.96
CA THR A 62 16.01 3.02 -2.40
C THR A 62 15.19 2.29 -1.35
N PHE A 63 14.15 2.94 -0.83
CA PHE A 63 13.25 2.38 0.19
C PHE A 63 11.80 2.25 -0.30
N PHE A 64 11.43 2.98 -1.36
CA PHE A 64 10.13 2.86 -2.01
C PHE A 64 10.27 2.73 -3.53
N LEU A 65 9.50 1.81 -4.09
CA LEU A 65 9.44 1.51 -5.52
C LEU A 65 7.98 1.39 -5.95
N SER A 66 7.53 2.28 -6.83
CA SER A 66 6.26 2.15 -7.54
C SER A 66 6.53 1.64 -8.95
N TYR A 67 5.89 0.54 -9.33
CA TYR A 67 6.15 -0.18 -10.57
C TYR A 67 4.86 -0.36 -11.37
N ASP A 68 4.78 0.31 -12.50
CA ASP A 68 3.72 0.10 -13.48
C ASP A 68 3.88 -1.24 -14.22
N MET A 69 2.94 -2.14 -13.93
CA MET A 69 2.88 -3.51 -14.46
C MET A 69 2.04 -3.62 -15.73
N VAL A 70 1.66 -2.49 -16.35
CA VAL A 70 0.99 -2.51 -17.65
C VAL A 70 1.79 -3.34 -18.65
N ASP A 71 1.09 -4.24 -19.35
CA ASP A 71 1.65 -5.19 -20.34
C ASP A 71 2.70 -6.18 -19.79
N ARG A 72 2.79 -6.39 -18.47
CA ARG A 72 3.71 -7.36 -17.87
C ARG A 72 3.02 -8.69 -17.58
N THR A 73 3.65 -9.77 -18.04
CA THR A 73 3.27 -11.14 -17.70
C THR A 73 4.11 -11.71 -16.55
N GLU A 74 5.24 -11.08 -16.23
CA GLU A 74 6.18 -11.52 -15.19
C GLU A 74 6.79 -10.32 -14.45
N PHE A 75 7.31 -10.59 -13.25
CA PHE A 75 7.97 -9.59 -12.41
C PHE A 75 9.44 -9.44 -12.81
N ASP A 76 9.91 -8.20 -12.98
CA ASP A 76 11.31 -7.93 -13.33
C ASP A 76 12.23 -8.31 -12.17
N THR A 77 12.94 -9.43 -12.36
CA THR A 77 13.85 -9.97 -11.34
C THR A 77 15.03 -9.06 -11.02
N LEU A 78 15.35 -8.08 -11.87
CA LEU A 78 16.40 -7.10 -11.57
C LEU A 78 16.00 -6.22 -10.38
N LEU A 79 14.70 -6.01 -10.15
CA LEU A 79 14.21 -5.20 -9.04
C LEU A 79 14.56 -5.81 -7.67
N TYR A 80 14.81 -7.13 -7.60
CA TYR A 80 15.32 -7.78 -6.37
C TYR A 80 16.69 -7.28 -5.92
N SER A 81 17.37 -6.45 -6.72
CA SER A 81 18.62 -5.81 -6.33
C SER A 81 18.43 -4.69 -5.30
N PHE A 82 17.23 -4.13 -5.11
CA PHE A 82 16.98 -3.08 -4.10
C PHE A 82 16.97 -3.65 -2.67
N GLU A 83 18.15 -3.76 -2.08
CA GLU A 83 18.39 -4.39 -0.78
C GLU A 83 17.65 -3.73 0.39
N ASN A 84 17.40 -2.41 0.31
CA ASN A 84 16.75 -1.64 1.37
C ASN A 84 15.30 -1.26 1.04
N LEU A 85 14.66 -1.98 0.10
CA LEU A 85 13.28 -1.72 -0.27
C LEU A 85 12.34 -2.07 0.90
N GLU A 86 11.63 -1.07 1.41
CA GLU A 86 10.66 -1.18 2.51
C GLU A 86 9.21 -1.20 2.02
N TRP A 87 8.93 -0.54 0.89
CA TRP A 87 7.59 -0.38 0.35
C TRP A 87 7.57 -0.57 -1.17
N LEU A 88 6.82 -1.55 -1.63
CA LEU A 88 6.57 -1.84 -3.04
C LEU A 88 5.13 -1.47 -3.41
N GLU A 89 4.94 -0.63 -4.41
CA GLU A 89 3.63 -0.36 -5.02
C GLU A 89 3.60 -0.96 -6.44
N LEU A 90 2.56 -1.73 -6.75
CA LEU A 90 2.34 -2.34 -8.06
C LEU A 90 1.12 -1.68 -8.71
N LEU A 91 1.33 -0.98 -9.81
CA LEU A 91 0.27 -0.27 -10.54
C LEU A 91 -0.20 -1.10 -11.73
N ASN A 92 -1.49 -1.04 -12.05
CA ASN A 92 -2.07 -1.56 -13.30
C ASN A 92 -1.77 -3.06 -13.54
N LEU A 93 -1.75 -3.85 -12.46
CA LEU A 93 -1.47 -5.28 -12.55
C LEU A 93 -2.68 -6.03 -13.10
N ASN A 94 -2.55 -6.59 -14.31
CA ASN A 94 -3.60 -7.34 -15.02
C ASN A 94 -3.28 -8.84 -15.15
N SER A 95 -2.48 -9.42 -14.25
CA SER A 95 -2.01 -10.81 -14.33
C SER A 95 -2.32 -11.59 -13.06
N GLU A 96 -3.09 -12.66 -13.19
CA GLU A 96 -3.42 -13.62 -12.12
C GLU A 96 -2.25 -14.52 -11.72
N ASN A 97 -1.27 -14.67 -12.60
CA ASN A 97 -0.17 -15.61 -12.45
C ASN A 97 1.14 -14.91 -12.09
N LEU A 98 1.09 -13.65 -11.62
CA LEU A 98 2.29 -12.93 -11.28
C LEU A 98 2.95 -13.53 -10.03
N LYS A 99 4.12 -14.13 -10.22
CA LYS A 99 4.92 -14.70 -9.15
C LYS A 99 6.00 -13.71 -8.71
N ILE A 100 5.79 -13.10 -7.55
CA ILE A 100 6.79 -12.26 -6.88
C ILE A 100 7.31 -13.03 -5.66
N ASP A 101 8.64 -13.18 -5.56
CA ASP A 101 9.28 -13.76 -4.39
C ASP A 101 9.64 -12.65 -3.40
N TYR A 102 8.68 -12.24 -2.58
CA TYR A 102 8.85 -11.14 -1.63
C TYR A 102 10.00 -11.34 -0.64
N ARG A 103 10.42 -12.60 -0.40
CA ARG A 103 11.58 -12.93 0.47
C ARG A 103 12.90 -12.41 -0.05
N LYS A 104 12.97 -12.03 -1.33
CA LYS A 104 14.14 -11.41 -1.94
C LYS A 104 14.29 -9.93 -1.57
N PHE A 105 13.29 -9.33 -0.94
CA PHE A 105 13.36 -8.00 -0.36
C PHE A 105 13.47 -8.12 1.17
N PRO A 106 14.68 -8.07 1.75
CA PRO A 106 14.87 -8.41 3.16
C PRO A 106 14.23 -7.41 4.14
N LEU A 107 13.92 -6.19 3.70
CA LEU A 107 13.32 -5.14 4.53
C LEU A 107 11.88 -4.80 4.13
N ILE A 108 11.26 -5.52 3.18
CA ILE A 108 9.93 -5.15 2.71
C ILE A 108 8.90 -5.30 3.83
N SER A 109 8.20 -4.21 4.13
CA SER A 109 7.17 -4.16 5.17
C SER A 109 5.80 -3.83 4.62
N GLN A 110 5.75 -3.19 3.46
CA GLN A 110 4.50 -2.73 2.86
C GLN A 110 4.41 -3.10 1.38
N ILE A 111 3.23 -3.58 0.98
CA ILE A 111 2.87 -3.80 -0.41
C ILE A 111 1.54 -3.13 -0.70
N ASP A 112 1.54 -2.29 -1.73
CA ASP A 112 0.33 -1.68 -2.24
C ASP A 112 0.05 -2.16 -3.67
N PHE A 113 -1.21 -2.43 -3.97
CA PHE A 113 -1.72 -2.72 -5.29
C PHE A 113 -2.65 -1.58 -5.70
N THR A 114 -2.35 -0.91 -6.81
CA THR A 114 -3.20 0.18 -7.31
C THR A 114 -3.72 -0.18 -8.70
N ASN A 115 -5.03 -0.08 -8.90
CA ASN A 115 -5.68 -0.39 -10.18
C ASN A 115 -5.37 -1.82 -10.68
N MET A 116 -5.35 -2.79 -9.76
CA MET A 116 -5.19 -4.20 -10.09
C MET A 116 -6.52 -4.75 -10.62
N ASN A 117 -6.48 -5.52 -11.72
CA ASN A 117 -7.65 -6.16 -12.31
C ASN A 117 -7.37 -7.65 -12.56
N CYS A 118 -7.90 -8.53 -11.73
CA CYS A 118 -7.66 -9.97 -11.82
C CYS A 118 -8.78 -10.77 -11.13
N HIS A 119 -9.02 -12.02 -11.56
CA HIS A 119 -10.00 -12.85 -10.86
C HIS A 119 -9.53 -13.23 -9.45
N ASN A 120 -8.27 -13.60 -9.26
CA ASN A 120 -7.77 -14.06 -7.95
C ASN A 120 -6.40 -13.45 -7.61
N ALA A 121 -6.37 -12.62 -6.57
CA ALA A 121 -5.13 -12.14 -5.96
C ALA A 121 -4.68 -13.13 -4.88
N PHE A 122 -3.40 -13.48 -4.84
CA PHE A 122 -2.84 -14.39 -3.83
C PHE A 122 -3.41 -15.82 -3.85
N SER A 123 -3.56 -16.41 -5.04
CA SER A 123 -3.98 -17.81 -5.21
C SER A 123 -2.96 -18.83 -4.68
N ASP A 124 -1.66 -18.56 -4.84
CA ASP A 124 -0.55 -19.36 -4.33
C ASP A 124 -0.16 -18.90 -2.91
N ILE A 125 0.28 -19.84 -2.05
CA ILE A 125 0.78 -19.50 -0.71
C ILE A 125 2.13 -18.79 -0.80
N PHE A 126 2.20 -17.57 -0.27
CA PHE A 126 3.44 -16.84 -0.08
C PHE A 126 4.02 -17.15 1.32
N THR A 127 5.26 -16.78 1.57
CA THR A 127 5.81 -16.81 2.93
C THR A 127 6.75 -15.63 3.05
N CYS A 128 6.37 -14.62 3.82
CA CYS A 128 7.18 -13.43 4.02
C CYS A 128 6.78 -12.76 5.34
N GLU A 129 7.62 -12.93 6.35
CA GLU A 129 7.35 -12.46 7.71
C GLU A 129 7.62 -10.96 7.89
N THR A 130 8.28 -10.32 6.93
CA THR A 130 8.63 -8.90 7.03
C THR A 130 7.46 -7.99 6.68
N ILE A 131 6.51 -8.48 5.87
CA ILE A 131 5.34 -7.72 5.45
C ILE A 131 4.35 -7.59 6.60
N THR A 132 4.09 -6.34 6.98
CA THR A 132 3.14 -5.97 8.02
C THR A 132 1.94 -5.19 7.48
N SER A 133 2.02 -4.69 6.24
CA SER A 133 0.96 -3.90 5.62
C SER A 133 0.68 -4.33 4.19
N VAL A 134 -0.59 -4.58 3.88
CA VAL A 134 -1.08 -4.82 2.52
C VAL A 134 -2.25 -3.90 2.22
N SER A 135 -2.18 -3.20 1.09
CA SER A 135 -3.22 -2.30 0.62
C SER A 135 -3.64 -2.61 -0.81
N PHE A 136 -4.94 -2.57 -1.07
CA PHE A 136 -5.52 -2.60 -2.42
C PHE A 136 -6.27 -1.29 -2.64
N LYS A 137 -5.95 -0.58 -3.71
CA LYS A 137 -6.49 0.73 -4.05
C LYS A 137 -7.06 0.72 -5.46
N GLU A 138 -8.32 1.09 -5.59
CA GLU A 138 -9.02 1.16 -6.88
C GLU A 138 -8.94 -0.19 -7.63
N CYS A 139 -8.95 -1.30 -6.90
CA CYS A 139 -8.80 -2.64 -7.47
C CYS A 139 -10.14 -3.23 -7.93
N ASN A 140 -10.10 -4.07 -8.95
CA ASN A 140 -11.21 -4.91 -9.40
C ASN A 140 -10.80 -6.38 -9.29
N ILE A 141 -11.09 -7.00 -8.16
CA ILE A 141 -10.65 -8.35 -7.77
C ILE A 141 -11.86 -9.17 -7.33
N ASP A 142 -12.07 -10.34 -7.94
CA ASP A 142 -13.19 -11.21 -7.54
C ASP A 142 -12.88 -11.95 -6.23
N THR A 143 -11.63 -12.37 -6.03
CA THR A 143 -11.22 -13.12 -4.83
C THR A 143 -9.82 -12.72 -4.35
N ILE A 144 -9.67 -12.51 -3.05
CA ILE A 144 -8.36 -12.54 -2.38
C ILE A 144 -8.19 -13.92 -1.74
N GLY A 145 -7.33 -14.72 -2.37
CA GLY A 145 -7.04 -16.10 -1.98
C GLY A 145 -6.27 -16.20 -0.66
N LYS A 146 -6.33 -17.39 -0.07
CA LYS A 146 -5.62 -17.75 1.19
C LYS A 146 -4.11 -17.57 1.16
N GLY A 147 -3.51 -17.32 -0.01
CA GLY A 147 -2.07 -17.15 -0.13
C GLY A 147 -1.52 -15.94 0.64
N ILE A 148 -2.38 -14.96 0.90
CA ILE A 148 -2.09 -13.79 1.74
C ILE A 148 -1.77 -14.16 3.20
N LEU A 149 -2.25 -15.31 3.68
CA LEU A 149 -1.91 -15.85 5.02
C LEU A 149 -0.42 -16.15 5.19
N GLY A 150 0.33 -16.15 4.08
CA GLY A 150 1.78 -16.18 4.04
C GLY A 150 2.47 -14.99 4.72
N PHE A 151 1.75 -13.89 4.92
CA PHE A 151 2.21 -12.70 5.63
C PHE A 151 1.86 -12.84 7.11
N THR A 152 2.60 -13.69 7.82
CA THR A 152 2.28 -14.12 9.18
C THR A 152 2.33 -12.98 10.22
N ASN A 153 2.99 -11.87 9.89
CA ASN A 153 3.07 -10.67 10.71
C ASN A 153 2.20 -9.51 10.15
N LEU A 154 1.19 -9.81 9.34
CA LEU A 154 0.30 -8.78 8.81
C LEU A 154 -0.45 -8.08 9.95
N GLU A 155 -0.26 -6.77 10.06
CA GLU A 155 -0.86 -5.89 11.06
C GLU A 155 -1.92 -4.95 10.45
N TYR A 156 -1.73 -4.56 9.19
CA TYR A 156 -2.57 -3.59 8.50
C TYR A 156 -3.08 -4.17 7.19
N PHE A 157 -4.40 -4.19 7.02
CA PHE A 157 -5.05 -4.58 5.78
C PHE A 157 -6.02 -3.49 5.33
N THR A 158 -5.89 -3.01 4.10
CA THR A 158 -6.87 -2.10 3.51
C THR A 158 -7.29 -2.55 2.12
N TYR A 159 -8.57 -2.44 1.81
CA TYR A 159 -9.09 -2.71 0.48
C TYR A 159 -10.08 -1.63 0.06
N SER A 160 -9.81 -1.05 -1.10
CA SER A 160 -10.67 -0.11 -1.82
C SER A 160 -10.80 -0.62 -3.25
N GLY A 161 -12.00 -1.08 -3.61
CA GLY A 161 -12.22 -1.78 -4.87
C GLY A 161 -13.69 -2.10 -5.12
N ASN A 162 -13.95 -3.17 -5.86
CA ASN A 162 -15.31 -3.68 -6.06
C ASN A 162 -15.88 -4.26 -4.75
N ALA A 163 -17.19 -4.09 -4.55
CA ALA A 163 -17.83 -4.40 -3.28
C ALA A 163 -18.11 -5.89 -3.05
N ASP A 164 -18.00 -6.70 -4.10
CA ASP A 164 -18.31 -8.12 -4.18
C ASP A 164 -17.06 -9.01 -4.11
N VAL A 165 -15.92 -8.46 -3.69
CA VAL A 165 -14.71 -9.26 -3.45
C VAL A 165 -14.95 -10.35 -2.40
N GLU A 166 -14.56 -11.57 -2.75
CA GLU A 166 -14.58 -12.72 -1.85
C GLU A 166 -13.23 -12.88 -1.13
N TYR A 167 -13.28 -13.28 0.14
CA TYR A 167 -12.09 -13.59 0.93
C TYR A 167 -12.06 -15.10 1.21
N ASP A 168 -11.06 -15.82 0.68
CA ASP A 168 -10.87 -17.26 0.92
C ASP A 168 -10.13 -17.53 2.26
N PHE A 169 -10.34 -16.66 3.24
CA PHE A 169 -9.75 -16.71 4.58
C PHE A 169 -10.65 -15.99 5.57
N LEU A 170 -10.39 -16.17 6.86
CA LEU A 170 -11.00 -15.38 7.92
C LEU A 170 -10.00 -14.32 8.39
N PHE A 171 -10.46 -13.10 8.68
CA PHE A 171 -9.55 -12.08 9.22
C PHE A 171 -8.93 -12.47 10.56
N SER A 172 -9.60 -13.33 11.33
CA SER A 172 -9.07 -13.92 12.56
C SER A 172 -7.91 -14.89 12.35
N ASP A 173 -7.63 -15.29 11.11
CA ASP A 173 -6.46 -16.12 10.79
C ASP A 173 -5.15 -15.31 10.90
N PHE A 174 -5.23 -13.97 10.84
CA PHE A 174 -4.09 -13.08 11.06
C PHE A 174 -3.91 -12.77 12.55
N LEU A 175 -2.93 -13.42 13.17
CA LEU A 175 -2.69 -13.28 14.61
C LEU A 175 -2.23 -11.88 15.05
N GLN A 176 -1.68 -11.09 14.14
CA GLN A 176 -1.13 -9.76 14.43
C GLN A 176 -1.99 -8.60 13.90
N ILE A 177 -3.16 -8.87 13.30
CA ILE A 177 -3.96 -7.81 12.68
C ILE A 177 -4.44 -6.78 13.72
N ARG A 178 -4.12 -5.52 13.46
CA ARG A 178 -4.44 -4.35 14.31
C ARG A 178 -5.39 -3.39 13.64
N SER A 179 -5.32 -3.29 12.32
CA SER A 179 -6.15 -2.38 11.54
C SER A 179 -6.69 -3.04 10.30
N ILE A 180 -7.99 -2.91 10.10
CA ILE A 180 -8.67 -3.36 8.88
C ILE A 180 -9.46 -2.18 8.33
N GLY A 181 -9.34 -1.91 7.03
CA GLY A 181 -10.09 -0.86 6.35
C GLY A 181 -10.72 -1.33 5.05
N PHE A 182 -11.99 -1.01 4.86
CA PHE A 182 -12.73 -1.26 3.62
C PHE A 182 -13.35 0.04 3.13
N ASP A 183 -12.86 0.52 1.99
CA ASP A 183 -13.36 1.73 1.31
C ASP A 183 -14.12 1.35 0.03
N TYR A 184 -15.26 0.69 0.25
CA TYR A 184 -16.29 0.36 -0.72
C TYR A 184 -17.59 0.13 0.05
N LEU A 185 -18.76 0.20 -0.59
CA LEU A 185 -20.05 0.00 0.08
C LEU A 185 -20.32 -1.49 0.40
N ALA A 186 -19.67 -2.01 1.43
CA ALA A 186 -19.85 -3.40 1.83
C ALA A 186 -21.28 -3.65 2.31
N THR A 187 -21.85 -4.79 1.90
CA THR A 187 -23.18 -5.25 2.34
C THR A 187 -23.12 -6.06 3.63
N GLU A 188 -21.93 -6.53 4.01
CA GLU A 188 -21.68 -7.25 5.23
C GLU A 188 -20.28 -6.95 5.77
N VAL A 189 -20.10 -7.17 7.07
CA VAL A 189 -18.79 -7.14 7.70
C VAL A 189 -18.05 -8.44 7.34
N PRO A 190 -16.82 -8.38 6.83
CA PRO A 190 -16.10 -9.59 6.45
C PRO A 190 -15.92 -10.59 7.60
N LYS A 191 -15.94 -11.88 7.25
CA LYS A 191 -15.90 -12.98 8.22
C LYS A 191 -14.59 -12.98 9.02
N GLY A 192 -14.70 -13.33 10.30
CA GLY A 192 -13.55 -13.39 11.22
C GLY A 192 -13.13 -12.06 11.83
N VAL A 193 -13.59 -10.91 11.33
CA VAL A 193 -13.28 -9.58 11.90
C VAL A 193 -13.63 -9.53 13.39
N CYS A 194 -14.83 -10.00 13.76
CA CYS A 194 -15.27 -10.05 15.16
C CYS A 194 -14.48 -10.97 16.09
N SER A 195 -13.61 -11.82 15.54
CA SER A 195 -12.76 -12.75 16.30
C SER A 195 -11.29 -12.31 16.31
N CYS A 196 -10.98 -11.10 15.82
CA CYS A 196 -9.63 -10.55 15.82
C CYS A 196 -9.29 -9.97 17.22
N ASN A 197 -8.51 -10.72 18.00
CA ASN A 197 -8.19 -10.37 19.39
C ASN A 197 -7.31 -9.13 19.57
N HIS A 198 -6.58 -8.72 18.52
CA HIS A 198 -5.67 -7.58 18.56
C HIS A 198 -6.14 -6.40 17.70
N LEU A 199 -7.35 -6.49 17.14
CA LEU A 199 -7.90 -5.42 16.30
C LEU A 199 -8.13 -4.18 17.16
N ALA A 200 -7.53 -3.07 16.76
CA ALA A 200 -7.67 -1.77 17.40
C ALA A 200 -8.50 -0.80 16.54
N VAL A 201 -8.42 -0.94 15.22
CA VAL A 201 -9.06 -0.02 14.27
C VAL A 201 -9.81 -0.80 13.20
N LEU A 202 -11.08 -0.42 12.95
CA LEU A 202 -11.91 -1.02 11.90
C LEU A 202 -12.63 0.07 11.11
N MET A 203 -12.20 0.33 9.88
CA MET A 203 -12.84 1.33 9.01
C MET A 203 -13.77 0.64 8.02
N LEU A 204 -15.07 0.98 8.05
CA LEU A 204 -16.08 0.37 7.17
C LEU A 204 -16.91 1.44 6.46
N THR A 205 -16.92 1.41 5.14
CA THR A 205 -17.98 2.06 4.36
C THR A 205 -19.11 1.05 4.16
N LEU A 206 -20.24 1.17 4.86
CA LEU A 206 -21.33 0.19 4.76
C LEU A 206 -22.47 0.70 3.89
N SER A 207 -23.03 -0.22 3.10
CA SER A 207 -24.27 0.03 2.38
C SER A 207 -25.43 0.26 3.38
N PRO A 208 -26.44 1.08 3.05
CA PRO A 208 -27.60 1.30 3.93
C PRO A 208 -28.39 0.03 4.28
N ILE A 209 -28.25 -1.03 3.48
CA ILE A 209 -28.89 -2.33 3.70
C ILE A 209 -28.00 -3.32 4.48
N ALA A 210 -26.78 -2.91 4.85
CA ALA A 210 -25.83 -3.79 5.49
C ALA A 210 -26.30 -4.24 6.87
N VAL A 211 -26.05 -5.50 7.18
CA VAL A 211 -26.38 -6.08 8.48
C VAL A 211 -25.18 -5.89 9.41
N TYR A 212 -25.38 -5.12 10.48
CA TYR A 212 -24.38 -4.91 11.52
C TYR A 212 -24.35 -6.13 12.45
N PRO A 213 -23.24 -6.87 12.54
CA PRO A 213 -23.18 -7.99 13.45
C PRO A 213 -23.02 -7.48 14.88
N SER A 214 -23.79 -8.05 15.81
CA SER A 214 -23.84 -7.62 17.22
C SER A 214 -22.50 -7.73 17.95
N CYS A 215 -21.56 -8.52 17.44
CA CYS A 215 -20.21 -8.61 17.99
C CYS A 215 -19.43 -7.30 17.90
N LEU A 216 -19.70 -6.43 16.90
CA LEU A 216 -19.08 -5.11 16.83
C LEU A 216 -19.42 -4.25 18.05
N ASP A 217 -20.60 -4.44 18.65
CA ASP A 217 -20.98 -3.69 19.84
C ASP A 217 -20.12 -4.00 21.06
N SER A 218 -19.51 -5.20 21.09
CA SER A 218 -18.63 -5.67 22.14
C SER A 218 -17.14 -5.49 21.85
N MET A 219 -16.78 -5.08 20.63
CA MET A 219 -15.39 -4.81 20.28
C MET A 219 -14.97 -3.44 20.82
N GLU A 220 -13.83 -3.38 21.51
CA GLU A 220 -13.17 -2.11 21.86
C GLU A 220 -12.40 -1.57 20.65
N VAL A 221 -13.11 -1.34 19.56
CA VAL A 221 -12.54 -0.93 18.27
C VAL A 221 -13.13 0.40 17.86
N ASP A 222 -12.25 1.32 17.47
CA ASP A 222 -12.68 2.56 16.82
C ASP A 222 -13.17 2.19 15.42
N TYR A 223 -14.48 2.33 15.19
CA TYR A 223 -15.08 2.13 13.87
C TYR A 223 -15.67 3.39 13.28
N PHE A 224 -15.46 3.54 11.97
CA PHE A 224 -15.95 4.66 11.19
C PHE A 224 -16.99 4.13 10.23
N HIS A 225 -18.23 4.61 10.35
CA HIS A 225 -19.26 4.39 9.34
C HIS A 225 -19.32 5.60 8.41
N VAL A 226 -19.03 5.39 7.12
CA VAL A 226 -19.20 6.42 6.12
C VAL A 226 -20.46 6.14 5.30
N SER A 227 -21.47 7.00 5.45
CA SER A 227 -22.77 6.83 4.77
C SER A 227 -22.73 7.09 3.25
N GLN A 228 -21.59 7.48 2.70
CA GLN A 228 -21.37 7.71 1.27
C GLN A 228 -19.93 7.28 0.90
N PRO A 229 -19.68 6.74 -0.30
CA PRO A 229 -18.33 6.53 -0.78
C PRO A 229 -17.58 7.86 -0.76
N ILE A 230 -16.42 7.92 -0.09
CA ILE A 230 -15.61 9.14 -0.09
C ILE A 230 -14.96 9.22 -1.47
N SER A 231 -15.60 9.96 -2.37
CA SER A 231 -15.00 10.33 -3.64
C SER A 231 -13.72 11.11 -3.36
N SER A 232 -12.59 10.42 -3.58
CA SER A 232 -11.21 10.91 -3.63
C SER A 232 -10.46 11.12 -2.28
N TYR A 233 -9.40 10.32 -2.11
CA TYR A 233 -8.26 10.50 -1.20
C TYR A 233 -8.45 10.35 0.31
N PHE A 234 -9.08 9.26 0.76
CA PHE A 234 -8.85 8.78 2.13
C PHE A 234 -7.74 7.72 2.17
N THR A 235 -6.54 8.09 1.72
CA THR A 235 -5.32 7.32 2.04
C THR A 235 -4.90 7.73 3.44
N MET A 236 -5.64 7.29 4.46
CA MET A 236 -5.20 7.48 5.83
C MET A 236 -3.94 6.63 6.01
N ASN A 237 -2.81 7.30 6.22
CA ASN A 237 -1.57 6.63 6.57
C ASN A 237 -1.73 6.16 8.02
N LEU A 238 -2.30 4.96 8.21
CA LEU A 238 -2.68 4.37 9.51
C LEU A 238 -1.51 4.21 10.50
N ARG A 239 -0.28 4.53 10.08
CA ARG A 239 0.93 4.52 10.92
C ARG A 239 0.99 5.69 11.92
N ASN A 240 0.24 6.78 11.72
CA ASN A 240 0.30 7.95 12.60
C ASN A 240 -1.00 8.14 13.39
N GLU A 241 -1.03 7.66 14.64
CA GLU A 241 -2.08 7.98 15.61
C GLU A 241 -2.31 9.50 15.77
N LYS A 242 -1.28 10.33 15.52
CA LYS A 242 -1.36 11.80 15.63
C LYS A 242 -2.14 12.49 14.52
N ASP A 243 -2.26 11.89 13.34
CA ASP A 243 -3.07 12.46 12.26
C ASP A 243 -4.57 12.28 12.53
N LEU A 244 -4.94 11.31 13.39
CA LEU A 244 -6.29 11.14 13.92
C LEU A 244 -6.65 12.24 14.94
N GLU A 245 -5.70 12.82 15.68
CA GLU A 245 -6.01 13.85 16.70
C GLU A 245 -6.35 15.24 16.12
N ASN A 246 -5.90 15.55 14.89
CA ASN A 246 -6.10 16.86 14.25
C ASN A 246 -7.38 16.95 13.38
N GLY A 247 -7.90 15.82 12.91
CA GLY A 247 -9.31 15.70 12.57
C GLY A 247 -10.10 15.57 13.87
N ARG A 248 -11.32 16.10 13.98
CA ARG A 248 -12.14 15.91 15.18
C ARG A 248 -12.51 14.43 15.35
N VAL A 249 -11.62 13.65 15.96
CA VAL A 249 -11.84 12.26 16.34
C VAL A 249 -12.23 12.27 17.80
N VAL A 250 -13.51 11.98 18.04
CA VAL A 250 -14.05 11.77 19.38
C VAL A 250 -14.19 10.26 19.55
N ARG A 251 -13.46 9.68 20.51
CA ARG A 251 -13.72 8.33 21.02
C ARG A 251 -15.21 8.18 21.28
N GLY A 252 -15.87 7.33 20.52
CA GLY A 252 -17.30 7.09 20.63
C GLY A 252 -17.84 6.42 19.39
N LYS A 253 -18.75 5.46 19.61
CA LYS A 253 -19.64 4.91 18.58
C LYS A 253 -20.34 6.06 17.83
N PHE A 254 -19.79 6.53 16.72
CA PHE A 254 -20.44 7.51 15.87
C PHE A 254 -20.75 6.89 14.51
N VAL A 255 -22.02 6.55 14.35
CA VAL A 255 -22.67 6.40 13.05
C VAL A 255 -22.81 7.81 12.48
N TYR A 256 -21.99 8.19 11.49
CA TYR A 256 -22.26 9.40 10.73
C TYR A 256 -23.49 9.14 9.85
N PHE A 257 -24.62 9.75 10.20
CA PHE A 257 -25.66 10.07 9.24
C PHE A 257 -25.31 11.44 8.69
N LEU A 258 -24.74 11.51 7.49
CA LEU A 258 -24.79 12.77 6.75
C LEU A 258 -26.27 13.07 6.47
N PRO A 259 -26.82 14.22 6.89
CA PRO A 259 -28.18 14.56 6.57
C PRO A 259 -28.27 14.65 5.05
N LEU A 260 -29.18 13.87 4.47
CA LEU A 260 -29.66 14.06 3.10
C LEU A 260 -30.06 15.53 2.98
N LEU A 261 -29.21 16.35 2.36
CA LEU A 261 -29.61 17.64 1.82
C LEU A 261 -30.62 17.33 0.71
N LYS A 262 -31.90 17.22 1.11
CA LYS A 262 -33.02 17.37 0.19
C LYS A 262 -32.98 18.80 -0.34
N ARG A 263 -32.45 18.99 -1.54
CA ARG A 263 -33.16 19.56 -2.70
C ARG A 263 -32.22 19.74 -3.88
#